data_AF-A0A970ZKL5-F1
#
_entry.id   AF-A0A970ZKL5-F1
#
_cell.length_a   1.000
_cell.length_b   1.000
_cell.length_c   1.000
_cell.angle_alpha   90.00
_cell.angle_beta   90.00
_cell.angle_gamma   90.00
#
_symmetry.space_group_name_H-M   'P 1'
#
loop_
_entity.id
_entity.type
_entity.pdbx_description
1 polymer ?
#
loop_
_entity_poly.entity_id
_entity_poly.type
_entity_poly.pdbx_seq_one_letter_code
_entity_poly.pdbx_strand_id
1 'polypeptide(L)'
;MKHARFTMLSAVVVAALAAYVLAAANPPAEWELVTPQPVVGEKQRMGAFLNEKFGLTGGAGDIGKAQYTLDGGKTWAQADSSGG
;
A
#
# COMPACT_ATOMS: atom_id res chain seq x y z
N MET A 1 27.23 21.98 38.79
CA MET A 1 27.12 20.55 38.38
C MET A 1 25.69 20.01 38.35
N LYS A 2 24.78 20.39 39.28
CA LYS A 2 23.38 19.89 39.29
C LYS A 2 22.54 20.36 38.09
N HIS A 3 22.70 21.62 37.66
CA HIS A 3 21.97 22.17 36.51
C HIS A 3 22.33 21.50 35.18
N ALA A 4 23.62 21.25 34.93
CA ALA A 4 24.09 20.59 33.70
C ALA A 4 23.51 19.17 33.52
N ARG A 5 23.35 18.41 34.61
CA ARG A 5 22.73 17.07 34.59
C ARG A 5 21.24 17.13 34.29
N PHE A 6 20.54 18.14 34.82
CA PHE A 6 19.11 18.34 34.57
C PHE A 6 18.85 18.75 33.12
N THR A 7 19.65 19.68 32.58
CA THR A 7 19.56 20.10 31.16
C THR A 7 19.85 18.93 30.21
N MET A 8 20.81 18.07 30.55
CA MET A 8 21.14 16.89 29.75
C MET A 8 20.01 15.86 29.75
N LEU A 9 19.36 15.59 30.90
CA LEU A 9 18.19 14.72 30.97
C LEU A 9 17.01 15.27 30.16
N SER A 10 16.74 16.57 30.27
CA SER A 10 15.67 17.22 29.48
C SER A 10 15.95 17.13 27.98
N ALA A 11 17.19 17.33 27.54
CA ALA A 11 17.55 17.20 26.13
C ALA A 11 17.36 15.78 25.59
N VAL A 12 17.70 14.75 26.38
CA VAL A 12 17.48 13.34 26.01
C VAL A 12 15.98 13.03 25.90
N VAL A 13 15.16 13.53 26.84
CA VAL A 13 13.70 13.34 26.78
C VAL A 13 13.09 14.01 25.55
N VAL A 14 13.51 15.24 25.23
CA VAL A 14 13.03 15.95 24.03
C VAL A 14 13.45 15.22 22.76
N ALA A 15 14.69 14.73 22.68
CA ALA A 15 15.16 13.96 21.53
C ALA A 15 14.38 12.63 21.36
N ALA A 16 14.11 11.94 22.47
CA ALA A 16 13.33 10.70 22.47
C ALA A 16 11.88 10.95 22.02
N LEU A 17 11.24 12.02 22.50
CA LEU A 17 9.90 12.43 22.07
C LEU A 17 9.87 12.79 20.59
N ALA A 18 10.85 13.53 20.10
CA ALA A 18 10.94 13.87 18.69
C ALA A 18 11.07 12.61 17.81
N ALA A 19 11.95 11.68 18.20
CA ALA A 19 12.12 10.41 17.48
C ALA A 19 10.83 9.58 17.46
N TYR A 20 10.08 9.53 18.56
CA TYR A 20 8.79 8.84 18.62
C TYR A 20 7.75 9.45 17.68
N VAL A 21 7.64 10.79 17.66
CA VAL A 21 6.71 11.51 16.76
C VAL A 21 7.07 11.26 15.28
N LEU A 22 8.37 11.27 14.95
CA LEU A 22 8.84 10.96 13.59
C LEU A 22 8.51 9.52 13.17
N ALA A 23 8.64 8.54 14.07
CA ALA A 23 8.28 7.16 13.78
C ALA A 23 6.77 6.97 13.59
N ALA A 24 5.95 7.63 14.41
CA ALA A 24 4.49 7.57 14.32
C ALA A 24 3.93 8.26 13.06
N ALA A 25 4.63 9.29 12.55
CA ALA A 25 4.24 9.99 11.33
C ALA A 25 4.41 9.15 10.05
N ASN A 26 5.21 8.08 10.10
CA ASN A 26 5.49 7.23 8.95
C ASN A 26 5.28 5.75 9.34
N PRO A 27 4.03 5.35 9.62
CA PRO A 27 3.74 3.96 9.96
C PRO A 27 4.20 3.03 8.83
N PRO A 28 4.62 1.79 9.14
CA PRO A 28 4.93 0.82 8.11
C PRO A 28 3.71 0.67 7.19
N ALA A 29 3.96 0.46 5.89
CA ALA A 29 2.88 0.24 4.93
C ALA A 29 2.04 -0.97 5.38
N GLU A 30 0.81 -0.71 5.79
CA GLU A 30 -0.15 -1.76 6.13
C GLU A 30 -0.84 -2.23 4.86
N TRP A 31 -0.96 -3.55 4.71
CA TRP A 31 -1.72 -4.13 3.61
C TRP A 31 -3.21 -3.97 3.88
N GLU A 32 -3.94 -3.36 2.94
CA GLU A 32 -5.39 -3.32 2.97
C GLU A 32 -5.99 -4.30 1.94
N LEU A 33 -7.10 -4.93 2.32
CA LEU A 33 -7.90 -5.75 1.42
C LEU A 33 -8.79 -4.84 0.57
N VAL A 34 -8.45 -4.71 -0.72
CA VAL A 34 -9.26 -3.93 -1.66
C VAL A 34 -10.50 -4.70 -2.13
N THR A 35 -10.36 -6.00 -2.38
CA THR A 35 -11.45 -6.85 -2.86
C THR A 35 -11.70 -7.99 -1.86
N PRO A 36 -12.73 -7.88 -1.00
CA PRO A 36 -12.93 -8.81 0.10
C PRO A 36 -13.42 -10.20 -0.33
N GLN A 37 -13.88 -10.36 -1.57
CA GLN A 37 -14.34 -11.64 -2.13
C GLN A 37 -13.68 -11.89 -3.49
N PRO A 38 -12.64 -12.73 -3.57
CA PRO A 38 -12.19 -13.22 -4.86
C PRO A 38 -13.31 -14.06 -5.48
N VAL A 39 -13.65 -13.80 -6.74
CA VAL A 39 -14.61 -14.63 -7.47
C VAL A 39 -14.00 -16.02 -7.61
N VAL A 40 -14.67 -17.03 -7.03
CA VAL A 40 -14.19 -18.43 -7.02
C VAL A 40 -14.03 -18.91 -8.47
N GLY A 41 -12.79 -19.16 -8.89
CA GLY A 41 -12.46 -19.58 -10.25
C GLY A 41 -11.64 -18.54 -11.04
N GLU A 42 -11.68 -17.27 -10.66
CA GLU A 42 -10.86 -16.21 -11.24
C GLU A 42 -9.44 -16.28 -10.67
N LYS A 43 -8.56 -16.97 -11.39
CA LYS A 43 -7.13 -17.02 -11.05
C LYS A 43 -6.41 -15.88 -11.76
N GLN A 44 -6.20 -14.77 -11.06
CA GLN A 44 -5.28 -13.72 -11.49
C GLN A 44 -3.85 -14.30 -11.53
N ARG A 45 -3.17 -14.20 -12.67
CA ARG A 45 -1.81 -14.74 -12.89
C ARG A 45 -0.77 -13.65 -13.02
N MET A 46 -1.18 -12.45 -13.43
CA MET A 46 -0.31 -11.30 -13.60
C MET A 46 -0.97 -10.05 -13.02
N GLY A 47 -0.14 -9.13 -12.55
CA GLY A 47 -0.52 -7.79 -12.17
C GLY A 47 0.64 -6.84 -12.47
N ALA A 48 0.37 -5.70 -13.11
CA ALA A 48 1.38 -4.71 -13.45
C ALA A 48 0.81 -3.30 -13.41
N PHE A 49 1.61 -2.34 -12.97
CA PHE A 49 1.27 -0.92 -13.00
C PHE A 49 2.14 -0.20 -14.02
N LEU A 50 1.51 0.64 -14.85
CA LEU A 50 2.23 1.56 -15.74
C LEU A 50 2.68 2.80 -14.97
N ASN A 51 1.87 3.24 -14.00
CA ASN A 51 2.12 4.38 -13.12
C ASN A 51 1.30 4.24 -11.83
N GLU A 52 1.35 5.24 -10.93
CA GLU A 52 0.65 5.24 -9.64
C GLU A 52 -0.88 5.11 -9.73
N LYS A 53 -1.47 5.34 -10.91
CA LYS A 53 -2.92 5.32 -11.12
C LYS A 53 -3.37 4.15 -11.98
N PHE A 54 -2.64 3.88 -13.06
CA PHE A 54 -3.02 2.90 -14.06
C PHE A 54 -2.33 1.55 -13.84
N GLY A 55 -3.13 0.49 -13.74
CA GLY A 55 -2.66 -0.88 -13.64
C GLY A 55 -3.57 -1.88 -14.32
N LEU A 56 -3.03 -3.09 -14.55
CA LEU A 56 -3.67 -4.21 -15.21
C LEU A 56 -3.47 -5.47 -14.37
N THR A 57 -4.48 -6.32 -14.31
CA THR A 57 -4.41 -7.69 -13.76
C THR A 57 -5.18 -8.63 -14.67
N GLY A 58 -4.80 -9.90 -14.73
CA GLY A 58 -5.51 -10.87 -15.56
C GLY A 58 -5.10 -12.31 -15.31
N GLY A 59 -5.99 -13.22 -15.67
CA GLY A 59 -5.83 -14.67 -15.67
C GLY A 59 -5.83 -15.27 -17.07
N ALA A 60 -6.12 -16.57 -17.18
CA ALA A 60 -6.29 -17.25 -18.46
C ALA A 60 -7.76 -17.61 -18.73
N GLY A 61 -8.17 -17.54 -20.00
CA GLY A 61 -9.53 -17.84 -20.46
C GLY A 61 -10.55 -16.75 -20.13
N ASP A 62 -11.82 -16.99 -20.49
CA ASP A 62 -12.91 -16.01 -20.33
C ASP A 62 -13.19 -15.60 -18.88
N ILE A 63 -12.84 -16.46 -17.93
CA ILE A 63 -12.95 -16.21 -16.48
C ILE A 63 -11.77 -15.35 -15.99
N GLY A 64 -10.63 -15.39 -16.68
CA GLY A 64 -9.43 -14.62 -16.35
C GLY A 64 -9.29 -13.33 -17.16
N LYS A 65 -10.39 -12.74 -17.65
CA LYS A 65 -10.34 -11.51 -18.46
C LYS A 65 -9.51 -10.43 -17.79
N ALA A 66 -8.84 -9.62 -18.61
CA ALA A 66 -8.07 -8.51 -18.10
C ALA A 66 -8.98 -7.54 -17.34
N GLN A 67 -8.51 -7.09 -16.19
CA GLN A 67 -9.09 -6.02 -15.41
C GLN A 67 -8.10 -4.88 -15.35
N TYR A 68 -8.61 -3.66 -15.25
CA TYR A 68 -7.81 -2.45 -15.16
C TYR A 68 -8.25 -1.57 -14.01
N THR A 69 -7.32 -0.77 -13.50
CA THR A 69 -7.56 0.27 -12.50
C THR A 69 -7.11 1.61 -13.03
N LEU A 70 -7.81 2.68 -12.64
CA LEU A 70 -7.47 4.08 -12.93
C LEU A 70 -7.17 4.89 -11.66
N ASP A 71 -7.24 4.26 -10.49
CA ASP A 71 -7.20 4.90 -9.18
C ASP A 71 -6.13 4.29 -8.24
N GLY A 72 -5.13 3.62 -8.83
CA GLY A 72 -4.02 3.03 -8.08
C GLY A 72 -4.38 1.68 -7.45
N GLY A 73 -5.36 0.98 -8.02
CA GLY A 73 -5.75 -0.36 -7.59
C GLY A 73 -6.82 -0.37 -6.51
N LYS A 74 -7.52 0.74 -6.25
CA LYS A 74 -8.64 0.81 -5.30
C LYS A 74 -9.94 0.27 -5.90
N THR A 75 -10.12 0.45 -7.21
CA THR A 75 -11.21 -0.16 -7.97
C THR A 75 -10.68 -0.82 -9.24
N TRP A 76 -11.35 -1.90 -9.66
CA TRP A 76 -10.99 -2.69 -10.83
C TRP A 76 -12.22 -2.90 -11.71
N ALA A 77 -12.09 -2.56 -12.98
CA ALA A 77 -13.11 -2.77 -14.00
C ALA A 77 -12.64 -3.85 -14.98
N GLN A 78 -13.57 -4.68 -15.45
CA GLN A 78 -13.28 -5.66 -16.48
C GLN A 78 -13.08 -4.96 -17.82
N ALA A 79 -12.05 -5.35 -18.57
CA ALA A 79 -11.82 -4.87 -19.92
C ALA A 79 -12.79 -5.53 -20.91
N ASP A 80 -13.24 -4.76 -21.91
CA ASP A 80 -14.12 -5.25 -22.98
C ASP A 80 -13.42 -6.25 -23.91
N SER A 81 -12.10 -6.13 -24.03
CA SER A 81 -11.26 -7.02 -24.84
C SER A 81 -9.92 -7.26 -24.13
N SER A 82 -9.43 -8.49 -24.24
CA SER A 82 -8.09 -8.88 -23.80
C SER A 82 -7.54 -9.93 -24.75
N GLY A 83 -6.33 -9.72 -25.27
CA GLY A 83 -5.63 -10.73 -26.05
C GLY A 83 -4.95 -11.73 -25.11
N GLY A 84 -5.65 -12.81 -24.77
CA GLY A 84 -5.16 -13.88 -23.88
C GLY A 84 -5.51 -15.25 -24.41
#